data_AF-A0A931QWM1-F1
#
_entry.id   AF-A0A931QWM1-F1
#
_cell.length_a   1.000
_cell.length_b   1.000
_cell.length_c   1.000
_cell.angle_alpha   90.00
_cell.angle_beta   90.00
_cell.angle_gamma   90.00
#
_symmetry.space_group_name_H-M   'P 1'
#
loop_
_entity.id
_entity.type
_entity.pdbx_description
1 polymer ?
#
loop_
_entity_poly.entity_id
_entity_poly.type
_entity_poly.pdbx_seq_one_letter_code
_entity_poly.pdbx_strand_id
1 'polypeptide(L)'
;MSMLNKLITLKLALIVAGLVLGSFVFSYEAFAQSVDISAADTDIQRNSGTTLFWSSTDATDCVASGGAGSWAGPRLTSGSMGTGSLANTTIFTIACSNNFGSASDSVTINVSGEYTQEPTVNISADNTNLAYNAATNIRWSSNNATSCNASGGTNGWAGSKALSGFIGTGSLANTVTYTITCSNDIGSKSDSVTINIGGSMSISNPVTVDIWADDTSLGYNLSTIVRWTSTNAANCRSSDGTNNWSSASRNTSGLFYTGNLTDRTTYTITCYNSNNSSFRSDSVAINVSRQPAVAQSNITASTSLPPISQTAALPIPNKKLSSNKETSANAATAAIDLGIFTNSIIGWLITIVLILLIIILIRNIIERREKTNISAVK
;
A
#
# COMPACT_ATOMS: atom_id res chain seq x y z
N MET A 1 -23.91 0.23 -113.58
CA MET A 1 -23.69 -0.97 -112.73
C MET A 1 -22.34 -0.99 -111.98
N SER A 2 -21.46 0.02 -112.11
CA SER A 2 -20.11 0.03 -111.48
C SER A 2 -20.04 0.81 -110.14
N MET A 3 -20.80 1.90 -109.99
CA MET A 3 -20.84 2.70 -108.74
C MET A 3 -21.63 2.01 -107.61
N LEU A 4 -22.71 1.29 -107.94
CA LEU A 4 -23.57 0.63 -106.96
C LEU A 4 -22.86 -0.57 -106.30
N ASN A 5 -22.08 -1.34 -107.07
CA ASN A 5 -21.30 -2.45 -106.52
C ASN A 5 -20.19 -1.96 -105.58
N LYS A 6 -19.48 -0.87 -105.93
CA LYS A 6 -18.45 -0.26 -105.07
C LYS A 6 -19.03 0.30 -103.76
N LEU A 7 -20.23 0.87 -103.80
CA LEU A 7 -20.92 1.38 -102.61
C LEU A 7 -21.39 0.25 -101.68
N ILE A 8 -21.81 -0.89 -102.25
CA ILE A 8 -22.17 -2.10 -101.50
C ILE A 8 -20.93 -2.76 -100.90
N THR A 9 -19.80 -2.82 -101.62
CA THR A 9 -18.55 -3.39 -101.07
C THR A 9 -17.96 -2.50 -99.96
N LEU A 10 -18.04 -1.17 -100.10
CA LEU A 10 -17.58 -0.22 -99.07
C LEU A 10 -18.48 -0.25 -97.83
N LYS A 11 -19.80 -0.37 -98.00
CA LYS A 11 -20.75 -0.57 -96.89
C LYS A 11 -20.56 -1.93 -96.21
N LEU A 12 -20.32 -3.01 -96.95
CA LEU A 12 -19.99 -4.31 -96.36
C LEU A 12 -18.64 -4.28 -95.61
N ALA A 13 -17.62 -3.59 -96.14
CA ALA A 13 -16.32 -3.47 -95.48
C ALA A 13 -16.40 -2.66 -94.16
N LEU A 14 -17.21 -1.60 -94.12
CA LEU A 14 -17.48 -0.83 -92.88
C LEU A 14 -18.31 -1.61 -91.85
N ILE A 15 -19.25 -2.44 -92.30
CA ILE A 15 -20.05 -3.32 -91.42
C ILE A 15 -19.18 -4.46 -90.87
N VAL A 16 -18.29 -5.04 -91.67
CA VAL A 16 -17.34 -6.08 -91.23
C VAL A 16 -16.27 -5.50 -90.30
N ALA A 17 -15.76 -4.29 -90.55
CA ALA A 17 -14.85 -3.59 -89.64
C ALA A 17 -15.54 -3.23 -88.29
N GLY A 18 -16.82 -2.85 -88.32
CA GLY A 18 -17.62 -2.63 -87.11
C GLY A 18 -17.95 -3.91 -86.33
N LEU A 19 -18.12 -5.05 -87.02
CA LEU A 19 -18.36 -6.35 -86.38
C LEU A 19 -17.09 -6.94 -85.73
N VAL A 20 -15.91 -6.66 -86.27
CA VAL A 20 -14.63 -7.10 -85.68
C VAL A 20 -14.25 -6.24 -84.46
N LEU A 21 -14.67 -4.96 -84.41
CA LEU A 21 -14.48 -4.09 -83.25
C LEU A 21 -15.61 -4.21 -82.20
N GLY A 22 -16.80 -4.68 -82.57
CA GLY A 22 -17.96 -4.82 -81.68
C GLY A 22 -18.08 -6.15 -80.94
N SER A 23 -17.17 -7.11 -81.18
CA SER A 23 -17.25 -8.47 -80.59
C SER A 23 -16.20 -8.77 -79.52
N PHE A 24 -15.28 -7.85 -79.23
CA PHE A 24 -14.54 -7.89 -77.98
C PHE A 24 -15.38 -7.22 -76.89
N VAL A 25 -16.48 -7.88 -76.54
CA VAL A 25 -16.92 -7.79 -75.15
C VAL A 25 -15.79 -8.45 -74.38
N PHE A 26 -14.82 -7.64 -73.92
CA PHE A 26 -14.07 -8.02 -72.74
C PHE A 26 -15.15 -8.22 -71.69
N SER A 27 -15.56 -9.46 -71.47
CA SER A 27 -16.14 -9.87 -70.20
C SER A 27 -15.03 -9.60 -69.19
N TYR A 28 -14.98 -8.36 -68.71
CA TYR A 28 -14.19 -7.99 -67.56
C TYR A 28 -14.80 -8.77 -66.42
N GLU A 29 -14.20 -9.92 -66.10
CA GLU A 29 -14.37 -10.52 -64.79
C GLU A 29 -14.01 -9.41 -63.81
N ALA A 30 -14.99 -8.98 -63.03
CA ALA A 30 -14.75 -8.12 -61.89
C ALA A 30 -13.92 -8.96 -60.93
N PHE A 31 -12.58 -8.87 -61.07
CA PHE A 31 -11.67 -9.48 -60.13
C PHE A 31 -11.97 -8.89 -58.76
N ALA A 32 -12.42 -9.76 -57.85
CA ALA A 32 -12.76 -9.37 -56.50
C ALA A 32 -11.46 -8.93 -55.81
N GLN A 33 -11.26 -7.62 -55.72
CA GLN A 33 -10.14 -7.06 -55.00
C GLN A 33 -10.21 -7.47 -53.53
N SER A 34 -9.09 -7.96 -53.00
CA SER A 34 -8.93 -8.26 -51.59
C SER A 34 -7.63 -7.64 -51.07
N VAL A 35 -7.63 -7.34 -49.77
CA VAL A 35 -6.41 -6.99 -49.03
C VAL A 35 -6.48 -7.73 -47.70
N ASP A 36 -5.34 -8.23 -47.26
CA ASP A 36 -5.17 -8.91 -45.97
C ASP A 36 -3.95 -8.30 -45.28
N ILE A 37 -4.10 -7.97 -44.00
CA ILE A 37 -3.01 -7.53 -43.13
C ILE A 37 -2.95 -8.39 -41.87
N SER A 38 -1.75 -8.88 -41.58
CA SER A 38 -1.46 -9.67 -40.39
C SER A 38 -0.24 -9.14 -39.66
N ALA A 39 0.00 -9.65 -38.45
CA ALA A 39 1.17 -9.34 -37.66
C ALA A 39 1.87 -10.63 -37.21
N ALA A 40 3.19 -10.58 -37.07
CA ALA A 40 3.98 -11.68 -36.50
C ALA A 40 3.52 -12.04 -35.07
N ASP A 41 3.15 -11.02 -34.31
CA ASP A 41 2.64 -11.09 -32.95
C ASP A 41 1.60 -9.99 -32.76
N THR A 42 0.41 -10.36 -32.28
CA THR A 42 -0.71 -9.46 -31.97
C THR A 42 -0.74 -9.02 -30.51
N ASP A 43 0.06 -9.63 -29.63
CA ASP A 43 0.06 -9.39 -28.19
C ASP A 43 1.48 -9.18 -27.69
N ILE A 44 1.92 -7.92 -27.75
CA ILE A 44 3.29 -7.55 -27.37
C ILE A 44 3.32 -6.93 -25.97
N GLN A 45 4.51 -6.93 -25.36
CA GLN A 45 4.78 -6.14 -24.17
C GLN A 45 4.92 -4.66 -24.55
N ARG A 46 4.55 -3.77 -23.63
CA ARG A 46 4.75 -2.32 -23.81
C ARG A 46 6.19 -1.96 -24.18
N ASN A 47 6.32 -0.98 -25.08
CA ASN A 47 7.57 -0.50 -25.67
C ASN A 47 8.32 -1.54 -26.53
N SER A 48 7.70 -2.69 -26.81
CA SER A 48 8.16 -3.63 -27.83
C SER A 48 7.50 -3.34 -29.18
N GLY A 49 7.93 -4.03 -30.23
CA GLY A 49 7.35 -3.93 -31.56
C GLY A 49 7.12 -5.30 -32.19
N THR A 50 6.31 -5.32 -33.23
CA THR A 50 6.02 -6.51 -34.06
C THR A 50 6.25 -6.16 -35.53
N THR A 51 6.17 -7.16 -36.41
CA THR A 51 6.24 -6.96 -37.85
C THR A 51 4.88 -7.17 -38.47
N LEU A 52 4.40 -6.19 -39.23
CA LEU A 52 3.19 -6.28 -40.04
C LEU A 52 3.53 -6.87 -41.39
N PHE A 53 2.63 -7.68 -41.93
CA PHE A 53 2.67 -8.22 -43.28
C PHE A 53 1.35 -7.92 -43.97
N TRP A 54 1.39 -7.47 -45.21
CA TRP A 54 0.17 -7.28 -46.00
C TRP A 54 0.34 -7.75 -47.43
N SER A 55 -0.78 -8.16 -48.02
CA SER A 55 -0.86 -8.50 -49.43
C SER A 55 -2.23 -8.14 -49.98
N SER A 56 -2.29 -7.85 -51.27
CA SER A 56 -3.53 -7.56 -51.97
C SER A 56 -3.59 -8.31 -53.29
N THR A 57 -4.81 -8.52 -53.80
CA THR A 57 -5.06 -9.15 -55.09
C THR A 57 -5.74 -8.13 -55.99
N ASP A 58 -5.19 -7.94 -57.19
CA ASP A 58 -5.67 -7.01 -58.22
C ASP A 58 -5.78 -5.54 -57.79
N ALA A 59 -5.01 -5.10 -56.80
CA ALA A 59 -4.87 -3.68 -56.45
C ALA A 59 -3.76 -3.00 -57.25
N THR A 60 -3.95 -1.73 -57.59
CA THR A 60 -2.91 -0.88 -58.20
C THR A 60 -2.28 0.06 -57.17
N ASP A 61 -3.05 0.45 -56.15
CA ASP A 61 -2.64 1.44 -55.16
C ASP A 61 -3.06 0.99 -53.77
N CYS A 62 -2.22 1.24 -52.76
CA CYS A 62 -2.58 1.03 -51.36
C CYS A 62 -2.19 2.24 -50.51
N VAL A 63 -3.04 2.57 -49.53
CA VAL A 63 -2.82 3.63 -48.56
C VAL A 63 -3.07 3.06 -47.17
N ALA A 64 -2.03 3.11 -46.35
CA ALA A 64 -2.10 2.78 -44.94
C ALA A 64 -2.62 3.96 -44.13
N SER A 65 -3.45 3.66 -43.12
CA SER A 65 -3.98 4.63 -42.15
C SER A 65 -3.99 4.04 -40.74
N GLY A 66 -4.25 4.90 -39.74
CA GLY A 66 -4.06 4.53 -38.33
C GLY A 66 -2.59 4.25 -38.01
N GLY A 67 -2.35 3.30 -37.12
CA GLY A 67 -1.01 2.85 -36.75
C GLY A 67 -0.19 3.86 -35.94
N ALA A 68 1.12 3.64 -35.90
CA ALA A 68 2.11 4.50 -35.26
C ALA A 68 3.34 4.70 -36.16
N GLY A 69 4.18 5.69 -35.81
CA GLY A 69 5.41 6.00 -36.52
C GLY A 69 5.17 6.35 -37.99
N SER A 70 5.95 5.76 -38.89
CA SER A 70 5.86 6.03 -40.32
C SER A 70 4.81 5.20 -41.05
N TRP A 71 3.92 4.46 -40.36
CA TRP A 71 2.95 3.54 -40.98
C TRP A 71 1.98 4.20 -41.97
N ALA A 72 1.48 5.40 -41.67
CA ALA A 72 0.49 6.05 -42.52
C ALA A 72 1.07 6.50 -43.88
N GLY A 73 0.22 6.50 -44.91
CA GLY A 73 0.54 6.98 -46.25
C GLY A 73 0.63 5.87 -47.31
N PRO A 74 1.15 6.19 -48.52
CA PRO A 74 1.20 5.25 -49.62
C PRO A 74 2.01 4.00 -49.29
N ARG A 75 1.51 2.83 -49.73
CA ARG A 75 2.16 1.53 -49.58
C ARG A 75 2.14 0.77 -50.89
N LEU A 76 3.13 -0.11 -51.04
CA LEU A 76 3.12 -1.10 -52.10
C LEU A 76 1.94 -2.07 -51.89
N THR A 77 1.52 -2.73 -52.96
CA THR A 77 0.40 -3.68 -52.96
C THR A 77 0.65 -4.95 -52.14
N SER A 78 1.91 -5.20 -51.76
CA SER A 78 2.31 -6.16 -50.73
C SER A 78 3.59 -5.69 -50.05
N GLY A 79 3.85 -6.20 -48.84
CA GLY A 79 5.10 -5.90 -48.14
C GLY A 79 5.08 -6.29 -46.67
N SER A 80 6.15 -5.88 -45.99
CA SER A 80 6.31 -6.02 -44.54
C SER A 80 6.89 -4.76 -43.93
N MET A 81 6.49 -4.42 -42.71
CA MET A 81 6.98 -3.24 -41.99
C MET A 81 6.98 -3.50 -40.49
N GLY A 82 8.08 -3.17 -39.82
CA GLY A 82 8.13 -3.17 -38.36
C GLY A 82 7.30 -2.01 -37.78
N THR A 83 6.54 -2.26 -36.72
CA THR A 83 5.73 -1.22 -36.05
C THR A 83 6.57 -0.18 -35.29
N GLY A 84 7.83 -0.52 -34.97
CA GLY A 84 8.58 0.17 -33.92
C GLY A 84 8.00 -0.12 -32.53
N SER A 85 8.52 0.57 -31.50
CA SER A 85 8.05 0.43 -30.12
C SER A 85 6.67 1.03 -29.94
N LEU A 86 5.69 0.22 -29.51
CA LEU A 86 4.32 0.67 -29.23
C LEU A 86 4.10 0.81 -27.72
N ALA A 87 3.61 1.96 -27.29
CA ALA A 87 3.25 2.24 -25.90
C ALA A 87 1.80 1.88 -25.57
N ASN A 88 0.91 1.91 -26.56
CA ASN A 88 -0.53 1.68 -26.40
C ASN A 88 -1.04 0.72 -27.47
N THR A 89 -2.14 0.02 -27.18
CA THR A 89 -2.86 -0.79 -28.16
C THR A 89 -3.18 0.05 -29.40
N THR A 90 -2.73 -0.42 -30.57
CA THR A 90 -2.75 0.36 -31.80
C THR A 90 -3.36 -0.47 -32.93
N ILE A 91 -4.24 0.15 -33.71
CA ILE A 91 -4.89 -0.48 -34.88
C ILE A 91 -4.18 0.00 -36.15
N PHE A 92 -3.73 -0.94 -36.97
CA PHE A 92 -3.10 -0.69 -38.26
C PHE A 92 -4.06 -1.07 -39.37
N THR A 93 -4.43 -0.09 -40.21
CA THR A 93 -5.38 -0.30 -41.30
C THR A 93 -4.67 -0.09 -42.64
N ILE A 94 -4.98 -0.92 -43.63
CA ILE A 94 -4.56 -0.73 -45.01
C ILE A 94 -5.77 -0.79 -45.93
N ALA A 95 -5.89 0.19 -46.82
CA ALA A 95 -6.89 0.21 -47.86
C ALA A 95 -6.19 0.15 -49.21
N CYS A 96 -6.63 -0.75 -50.08
CA CYS A 96 -6.11 -0.91 -51.43
C CYS A 96 -7.22 -0.68 -52.44
N SER A 97 -6.88 -0.12 -53.60
CA SER A 97 -7.83 0.23 -54.65
C SER A 97 -7.29 -0.06 -56.04
N ASN A 98 -8.21 -0.20 -56.98
CA ASN A 98 -7.97 -0.24 -58.41
C ASN A 98 -9.08 0.57 -59.12
N ASN A 99 -9.10 0.57 -60.45
CA ASN A 99 -10.13 1.30 -61.22
C ASN A 99 -11.57 0.76 -61.06
N PHE A 100 -11.74 -0.39 -60.40
CA PHE A 100 -13.02 -1.10 -60.27
C PHE A 100 -13.55 -1.13 -58.83
N GLY A 101 -12.74 -0.85 -57.82
CA GLY A 101 -13.16 -0.87 -56.42
C GLY A 101 -12.05 -0.57 -55.41
N SER A 102 -12.43 -0.65 -54.13
CA SER A 102 -11.54 -0.58 -52.98
C SER A 102 -11.86 -1.70 -51.97
N ALA A 103 -10.82 -2.21 -51.31
CA ALA A 103 -10.92 -3.13 -50.17
C ALA A 103 -10.06 -2.61 -49.02
N SER A 104 -10.44 -2.91 -47.78
CA SER A 104 -9.68 -2.51 -46.59
C SER A 104 -9.64 -3.61 -45.56
N ASP A 105 -8.52 -3.74 -44.87
CA ASP A 105 -8.35 -4.65 -43.74
C ASP A 105 -7.54 -3.99 -42.62
N SER A 106 -7.65 -4.53 -41.41
CA SER A 106 -6.97 -4.00 -40.24
C SER A 106 -6.55 -5.07 -39.25
N VAL A 107 -5.40 -4.87 -38.63
CA VAL A 107 -4.91 -5.70 -37.51
C VAL A 107 -4.73 -4.83 -36.27
N THR A 108 -5.14 -5.36 -35.12
CA THR A 108 -4.96 -4.69 -33.81
C THR A 108 -3.80 -5.34 -33.09
N ILE A 109 -2.82 -4.53 -32.66
CA ILE A 109 -1.73 -4.97 -31.80
C ILE A 109 -2.07 -4.56 -30.38
N ASN A 110 -2.38 -5.54 -29.54
CA ASN A 110 -2.63 -5.34 -28.12
C ASN A 110 -1.30 -5.14 -27.40
N VAL A 111 -1.22 -4.09 -26.60
CA VAL A 111 -0.04 -3.81 -25.78
C VAL A 111 -0.36 -4.13 -24.32
N SER A 112 0.20 -5.23 -23.84
CA SER A 112 0.06 -5.66 -22.45
C SER A 112 1.07 -4.93 -21.54
N GLY A 113 0.72 -4.77 -20.25
CA GLY A 113 1.51 -4.03 -19.27
C GLY A 113 1.04 -2.60 -18.98
N GLU A 114 -0.26 -2.32 -19.14
CA GLU A 114 -0.85 -1.07 -18.61
C GLU A 114 -0.79 -1.09 -17.08
N TYR A 115 0.08 -0.26 -16.49
CA TYR A 115 -0.07 0.08 -15.08
C TYR A 115 -1.33 0.93 -14.95
N THR A 116 -2.19 0.62 -13.97
CA THR A 116 -3.38 1.41 -13.62
C THR A 116 -3.19 2.23 -12.35
N GLN A 117 -2.03 2.09 -11.70
CA GLN A 117 -1.69 2.74 -10.44
C GLN A 117 -0.32 3.42 -10.55
N GLU A 118 -0.18 4.60 -9.94
CA GLU A 118 1.11 5.25 -9.73
C GLU A 118 2.08 4.32 -8.98
N PRO A 119 3.40 4.46 -9.18
CA PRO A 119 4.36 3.64 -8.46
C PRO A 119 4.41 4.06 -6.99
N THR A 120 4.79 3.14 -6.12
CA THR A 120 5.18 3.45 -4.74
C THR A 120 6.65 3.12 -4.54
N VAL A 121 7.34 3.85 -3.68
CA VAL A 121 8.72 3.55 -3.29
C VAL A 121 8.88 3.85 -1.81
N ASN A 122 9.57 2.96 -1.11
CA ASN A 122 9.98 3.15 0.28
C ASN A 122 11.48 2.90 0.38
N ILE A 123 12.18 3.78 1.10
CA ILE A 123 13.60 3.61 1.44
C ILE A 123 13.80 3.72 2.95
N SER A 124 14.72 2.91 3.48
CA SER A 124 15.05 2.88 4.91
C SER A 124 16.54 2.60 5.11
N ALA A 125 17.04 2.91 6.31
CA ALA A 125 18.37 2.55 6.75
C ALA A 125 18.28 1.67 8.01
N ASP A 126 19.18 0.69 8.15
CA ASP A 126 19.31 -0.12 9.37
C ASP A 126 19.55 0.75 10.61
N ASN A 127 20.30 1.83 10.42
CA ASN A 127 20.61 2.81 11.44
C ASN A 127 20.80 4.18 10.77
N THR A 128 20.04 5.18 11.22
CA THR A 128 20.06 6.55 10.70
C THR A 128 21.02 7.47 11.46
N ASN A 129 21.67 6.99 12.52
CA ASN A 129 22.65 7.75 13.30
C ASN A 129 23.91 6.90 13.51
N LEU A 130 25.02 7.35 12.95
CA LEU A 130 26.28 6.61 13.00
C LEU A 130 27.39 7.45 13.62
N ALA A 131 28.36 6.75 14.22
CA ALA A 131 29.63 7.34 14.59
C ALA A 131 30.44 7.66 13.33
N TYR A 132 31.39 8.57 13.47
CA TYR A 132 32.38 8.86 12.44
C TYR A 132 33.04 7.57 11.92
N ASN A 133 33.10 7.41 10.60
CA ASN A 133 33.62 6.25 9.86
C ASN A 133 32.87 4.92 10.04
N ALA A 134 31.71 4.91 10.71
CA ALA A 134 30.85 3.73 10.73
C ALA A 134 30.02 3.59 9.44
N ALA A 135 29.39 2.43 9.26
CA ALA A 135 28.60 2.08 8.09
C ALA A 135 27.23 1.52 8.50
N THR A 136 26.27 1.55 7.59
CA THR A 136 24.94 0.95 7.73
C THR A 136 24.48 0.40 6.39
N ASN A 137 23.32 -0.26 6.35
CA ASN A 137 22.71 -0.66 5.09
C ASN A 137 21.50 0.21 4.78
N ILE A 138 21.36 0.56 3.51
CA ILE A 138 20.15 1.13 2.92
C ILE A 138 19.34 0.00 2.29
N ARG A 139 18.03 0.00 2.49
CA ARG A 139 17.08 -0.92 1.85
C ARG A 139 15.98 -0.15 1.16
N TRP A 140 15.55 -0.63 0.01
CA TRP A 140 14.44 -0.04 -0.71
C TRP A 140 13.57 -1.09 -1.37
N SER A 141 12.33 -0.72 -1.63
CA SER A 141 11.35 -1.51 -2.36
C SER A 141 10.36 -0.60 -3.05
N SER A 142 9.89 -1.01 -4.23
CA SER A 142 8.85 -0.33 -4.97
C SER A 142 7.75 -1.29 -5.41
N ASN A 143 6.55 -0.76 -5.64
CA ASN A 143 5.46 -1.48 -6.30
C ASN A 143 4.99 -0.69 -7.51
N ASN A 144 4.52 -1.40 -8.54
CA ASN A 144 4.03 -0.82 -9.80
C ASN A 144 5.06 0.06 -10.55
N ALA A 145 6.35 0.02 -10.19
CA ALA A 145 7.41 0.75 -10.88
C ALA A 145 8.04 -0.13 -11.97
N THR A 146 8.43 0.50 -13.09
CA THR A 146 9.22 -0.14 -14.16
C THR A 146 10.70 0.18 -14.06
N SER A 147 11.03 1.30 -13.40
CA SER A 147 12.40 1.76 -13.24
C SER A 147 12.56 2.50 -11.93
N CYS A 148 13.76 2.42 -11.35
CA CYS A 148 14.16 3.23 -10.20
C CYS A 148 15.53 3.85 -10.46
N ASN A 149 15.66 5.14 -10.21
CA ASN A 149 16.90 5.88 -10.32
C ASN A 149 17.21 6.57 -8.99
N ALA A 150 18.40 6.30 -8.46
CA ALA A 150 18.85 6.84 -7.20
C ALA A 150 19.71 8.09 -7.39
N SER A 151 19.67 9.00 -6.42
CA SER A 151 20.47 10.22 -6.36
C SER A 151 20.97 10.49 -4.95
N GLY A 152 21.97 11.38 -4.83
CA GLY A 152 22.70 11.58 -3.58
C GLY A 152 23.52 10.35 -3.19
N GLY A 153 23.57 10.06 -1.89
CA GLY A 153 24.26 8.90 -1.35
C GLY A 153 25.77 8.87 -1.58
N THR A 154 26.39 7.74 -1.22
CA THR A 154 27.80 7.43 -1.50
C THR A 154 27.92 5.97 -1.98
N ASN A 155 29.14 5.51 -2.26
CA ASN A 155 29.45 4.10 -2.53
C ASN A 155 28.62 3.49 -3.69
N GLY A 156 28.52 4.20 -4.81
CA GLY A 156 27.79 3.71 -5.99
C GLY A 156 26.26 3.77 -5.88
N TRP A 157 25.72 4.50 -4.89
CA TRP A 157 24.28 4.67 -4.74
C TRP A 157 23.61 5.36 -5.93
N ALA A 158 24.21 6.41 -6.50
CA ALA A 158 23.59 7.13 -7.61
C ALA A 158 23.42 6.26 -8.87
N GLY A 159 22.42 6.59 -9.69
CA GLY A 159 22.10 5.91 -10.94
C GLY A 159 21.07 4.79 -10.81
N SER A 160 20.91 4.00 -11.88
CA SER A 160 19.88 2.97 -11.98
C SER A 160 19.98 1.95 -10.83
N LYS A 161 18.82 1.58 -10.28
CA LYS A 161 18.66 0.57 -9.24
C LYS A 161 17.57 -0.41 -9.63
N ALA A 162 17.71 -1.64 -9.15
CA ALA A 162 16.64 -2.62 -9.19
C ALA A 162 15.40 -2.10 -8.42
N LEU A 163 14.22 -2.66 -8.71
CA LEU A 163 12.96 -2.24 -8.10
C LEU A 163 12.91 -2.48 -6.58
N SER A 164 13.76 -3.35 -6.06
CA SER A 164 14.02 -3.56 -4.64
C SER A 164 15.46 -4.02 -4.43
N GLY A 165 15.96 -3.87 -3.21
CA GLY A 165 17.30 -4.34 -2.86
C GLY A 165 17.84 -3.73 -1.58
N PHE A 166 19.14 -3.96 -1.37
CA PHE A 166 19.92 -3.32 -0.33
C PHE A 166 21.32 -2.98 -0.81
N ILE A 167 21.94 -1.99 -0.17
CA ILE A 167 23.34 -1.63 -0.40
C ILE A 167 23.97 -1.16 0.92
N GLY A 168 25.23 -1.53 1.13
CA GLY A 168 26.03 -0.99 2.24
C GLY A 168 26.53 0.42 1.91
N THR A 169 26.43 1.34 2.87
CA THR A 169 26.87 2.73 2.66
C THR A 169 28.38 2.90 2.53
N GLY A 170 29.14 1.90 2.99
CA GLY A 170 30.56 2.08 3.33
C GLY A 170 30.74 2.98 4.56
N SER A 171 31.98 3.22 4.94
CA SER A 171 32.32 4.14 6.04
C SER A 171 31.94 5.57 5.68
N LEU A 172 31.11 6.20 6.52
CA LEU A 172 30.64 7.57 6.33
C LEU A 172 31.37 8.54 7.26
N ALA A 173 31.95 9.59 6.69
CA ALA A 173 32.62 10.67 7.44
C ALA A 173 31.72 11.89 7.67
N ASN A 174 30.66 12.06 6.87
CA ASN A 174 29.73 13.20 6.91
C ASN A 174 28.29 12.70 6.80
N THR A 175 27.32 13.48 7.28
CA THR A 175 25.88 13.20 7.07
C THR A 175 25.58 13.07 5.58
N VAL A 176 24.86 12.01 5.20
CA VAL A 176 24.52 11.73 3.79
C VAL A 176 23.04 11.39 3.67
N THR A 177 22.38 11.98 2.66
CA THR A 177 21.01 11.64 2.27
C THR A 177 21.01 10.77 1.02
N TYR A 178 20.26 9.67 1.08
CA TYR A 178 20.04 8.71 0.00
C TYR A 178 18.62 8.88 -0.51
N THR A 179 18.48 9.26 -1.77
CA THR A 179 17.17 9.46 -2.41
C THR A 179 16.99 8.43 -3.53
N ILE A 180 15.79 7.89 -3.66
CA ILE A 180 15.41 7.02 -4.77
C ILE A 180 14.09 7.49 -5.38
N THR A 181 14.06 7.55 -6.70
CA THR A 181 12.89 7.89 -7.48
C THR A 181 12.51 6.70 -8.34
N CYS A 182 11.29 6.21 -8.20
CA CYS A 182 10.76 5.11 -9.01
C CYS A 182 9.61 5.60 -9.87
N SER A 183 9.59 5.13 -11.12
CA SER A 183 8.66 5.61 -12.15
C SER A 183 8.01 4.44 -12.87
N ASN A 184 6.81 4.71 -13.36
CA ASN A 184 6.15 3.96 -14.41
C ASN A 184 5.53 4.96 -15.40
N ASP A 185 4.74 4.46 -16.35
CA ASP A 185 4.16 5.29 -17.40
C ASP A 185 2.97 6.17 -16.93
N ILE A 186 2.47 5.96 -15.72
CA ILE A 186 1.46 6.84 -15.09
C ILE A 186 2.14 8.01 -14.37
N GLY A 187 3.25 7.74 -13.69
CA GLY A 187 3.90 8.77 -12.89
C GLY A 187 5.18 8.32 -12.19
N SER A 188 5.63 9.17 -11.28
CA SER A 188 6.88 8.98 -10.53
C SER A 188 6.69 9.35 -9.07
N LYS A 189 7.30 8.56 -8.17
CA LYS A 189 7.38 8.86 -6.74
C LYS A 189 8.81 8.77 -6.25
N SER A 190 9.13 9.60 -5.27
CA SER A 190 10.45 9.66 -4.65
C SER A 190 10.34 9.49 -3.15
N ASP A 191 11.33 8.83 -2.56
CA ASP A 191 11.52 8.75 -1.12
C ASP A 191 13.00 8.91 -0.77
N SER A 192 13.30 9.31 0.46
CA SER A 192 14.67 9.57 0.90
C SER A 192 14.90 9.21 2.36
N VAL A 193 16.12 8.77 2.67
CA VAL A 193 16.58 8.53 4.05
C VAL A 193 17.89 9.28 4.28
N THR A 194 18.00 9.96 5.43
CA THR A 194 19.21 10.68 5.84
C THR A 194 19.90 9.92 6.96
N ILE A 195 21.20 9.67 6.79
CA ILE A 195 22.07 9.12 7.82
C ILE A 195 22.90 10.24 8.40
N ASN A 196 22.68 10.53 9.67
CA ASN A 196 23.40 11.56 10.40
C ASN A 196 24.74 11.00 10.90
N ILE A 197 25.84 11.70 10.59
CA ILE A 197 27.16 11.41 11.15
C ILE A 197 27.47 12.43 12.21
N GLY A 198 27.49 11.98 13.46
CA GLY A 198 27.94 12.77 14.59
C GLY A 198 29.37 12.40 14.96
N GLY A 199 30.24 13.39 15.13
CA GLY A 199 31.41 13.24 16.00
C GLY A 199 30.89 12.94 17.40
N SER A 200 31.15 11.74 17.91
CA SER A 200 30.53 11.13 19.09
C SER A 200 29.00 10.98 19.01
N MET A 201 28.54 9.74 18.78
CA MET A 201 27.18 9.36 19.18
C MET A 201 27.08 9.49 20.71
N SER A 202 26.35 10.50 21.17
CA SER A 202 25.58 10.35 22.40
C SER A 202 24.42 9.43 22.07
N ILE A 203 24.61 8.11 22.22
CA ILE A 203 23.47 7.25 22.48
C ILE A 203 22.99 7.67 23.87
N SER A 204 22.05 8.61 23.92
CA SER A 204 21.32 8.89 25.15
C SER A 204 20.43 7.68 25.42
N ASN A 205 21.03 6.59 25.93
CA ASN A 205 20.26 5.65 26.74
C ASN A 205 19.76 6.47 27.93
N PRO A 206 18.46 6.77 28.04
CA PRO A 206 17.97 7.63 29.10
C PRO A 206 18.31 6.98 30.44
N VAL A 207 18.88 7.77 31.35
CA VAL A 207 19.03 7.35 32.74
C VAL A 207 17.63 7.08 33.28
N THR A 208 17.43 5.98 33.98
CA THR A 208 16.21 5.72 34.76
C THR A 208 16.61 5.48 36.20
N VAL A 209 15.79 5.90 37.15
CA VAL A 209 15.95 5.58 38.57
C VAL A 209 14.58 5.32 39.16
N ASP A 210 14.51 4.32 40.04
CA ASP A 210 13.33 3.96 40.80
C ASP A 210 13.75 3.78 42.27
N ILE A 211 13.00 4.40 43.19
CA ILE A 211 13.22 4.30 44.64
C ILE A 211 11.94 3.88 45.35
N TRP A 212 12.06 2.91 46.25
CA TRP A 212 10.94 2.42 47.04
C TRP A 212 11.37 2.13 48.49
N ALA A 213 10.40 1.90 49.36
CA ALA A 213 10.62 1.49 50.74
C ALA A 213 9.96 0.13 50.99
N ASP A 214 10.58 -0.69 51.84
CA ASP A 214 10.03 -2.01 52.25
C ASP A 214 8.69 -1.82 53.00
N ASP A 215 8.52 -0.68 53.69
CA ASP A 215 7.26 -0.24 54.30
C ASP A 215 7.13 1.30 54.17
N THR A 216 5.97 1.76 53.73
CA THR A 216 5.66 3.19 53.53
C THR A 216 4.75 3.77 54.63
N SER A 217 4.33 2.97 55.60
CA SER A 217 3.40 3.36 56.67
C SER A 217 3.83 2.77 58.01
N LEU A 218 4.63 3.53 58.76
CA LEU A 218 5.23 3.10 60.01
C LEU A 218 4.47 3.61 61.24
N GLY A 219 4.55 2.82 62.32
CA GLY A 219 4.29 3.28 63.68
C GLY A 219 5.27 4.38 64.12
N TYR A 220 4.89 5.19 65.11
CA TYR A 220 5.79 6.19 65.69
C TYR A 220 7.11 5.56 66.18
N ASN A 221 8.24 6.18 65.85
CA ASN A 221 9.59 5.76 66.26
C ASN A 221 10.00 4.37 65.74
N LEU A 222 9.48 3.95 64.58
CA LEU A 222 9.92 2.75 63.85
C LEU A 222 10.77 3.12 62.63
N SER A 223 11.38 2.11 62.01
CA SER A 223 12.27 2.27 60.85
C SER A 223 11.88 1.34 59.71
N THR A 224 12.38 1.64 58.52
CA THR A 224 12.24 0.80 57.33
C THR A 224 13.54 0.82 56.51
N ILE A 225 13.56 0.07 55.41
CA ILE A 225 14.65 0.09 54.45
C ILE A 225 14.16 0.75 53.17
N VAL A 226 14.90 1.76 52.71
CA VAL A 226 14.73 2.37 51.39
C VAL A 226 15.69 1.71 50.42
N ARG A 227 15.22 1.41 49.20
CA ARG A 227 15.97 0.74 48.16
C ARG A 227 15.84 1.50 46.86
N TRP A 228 16.88 1.42 46.02
CA TRP A 228 16.84 2.02 44.71
C TRP A 228 17.60 1.20 43.69
N THR A 229 17.19 1.32 42.44
CA THR A 229 17.91 0.81 41.28
C THR A 229 17.90 1.84 40.16
N SER A 230 18.92 1.80 39.32
CA SER A 230 19.01 2.68 38.16
C SER A 230 19.59 1.96 36.96
N THR A 231 19.22 2.42 35.77
CA THR A 231 19.73 1.93 34.48
C THR A 231 20.45 3.08 33.80
N ASN A 232 21.61 2.79 33.19
CA ASN A 232 22.45 3.76 32.49
C ASN A 232 22.99 4.92 33.36
N ALA A 233 22.89 4.82 34.69
CA ALA A 233 23.52 5.75 35.61
C ALA A 233 24.99 5.36 35.88
N ALA A 234 25.85 6.34 36.08
CA ALA A 234 27.22 6.18 36.55
C ALA A 234 27.37 6.54 38.04
N ASN A 235 26.56 7.47 38.54
CA ASN A 235 26.56 7.90 39.93
C ASN A 235 25.18 8.40 40.36
N CYS A 236 24.89 8.30 41.66
CA CYS A 236 23.66 8.83 42.24
C CYS A 236 23.97 9.72 43.45
N ARG A 237 23.05 10.64 43.74
CA ARG A 237 23.10 11.54 44.89
C ARG A 237 21.76 11.49 45.60
N SER A 238 21.78 11.33 46.91
CA SER A 238 20.58 11.38 47.73
C SER A 238 20.30 12.81 48.21
N SER A 239 19.03 13.20 48.20
CA SER A 239 18.53 14.44 48.76
C SER A 239 17.32 14.16 49.66
N ASP A 240 16.95 15.15 50.45
CA ASP A 240 15.88 15.04 51.46
C ASP A 240 16.20 13.95 52.50
N GLY A 241 15.21 13.42 53.21
CA GLY A 241 15.42 12.34 54.18
C GLY A 241 16.18 12.71 55.46
N THR A 242 16.38 11.70 56.31
CA THR A 242 17.03 11.82 57.63
C THR A 242 18.18 10.81 57.75
N ASN A 243 18.82 10.72 58.92
CA ASN A 243 19.87 9.75 59.22
C ASN A 243 21.07 9.81 58.26
N ASN A 244 21.51 11.03 57.91
CA ASN A 244 22.57 11.29 56.93
C ASN A 244 22.26 10.78 55.51
N TRP A 245 20.97 10.71 55.13
CA TRP A 245 20.58 10.45 53.75
C TRP A 245 20.92 11.62 52.82
N SER A 246 20.55 12.86 53.18
CA SER A 246 20.78 14.04 52.35
C SER A 246 22.27 14.27 52.09
N SER A 247 22.62 14.61 50.85
CA SER A 247 23.97 14.96 50.35
C SER A 247 25.00 13.82 50.27
N ALA A 248 24.59 12.56 50.49
CA ALA A 248 25.48 11.42 50.31
C ALA A 248 25.63 11.03 48.83
N SER A 249 26.86 10.73 48.42
CA SER A 249 27.12 10.00 47.18
C SER A 249 26.61 8.57 47.34
N ARG A 250 25.81 8.10 46.39
CA ARG A 250 25.22 6.76 46.38
C ARG A 250 25.65 6.00 45.14
N ASN A 251 25.82 4.70 45.31
CA ASN A 251 25.97 3.78 44.18
C ASN A 251 24.70 3.76 43.32
N THR A 252 24.81 3.22 42.10
CA THR A 252 23.71 3.15 41.11
C THR A 252 22.57 2.22 41.53
N SER A 253 22.79 1.38 42.54
CA SER A 253 21.75 0.66 43.27
C SER A 253 22.18 0.52 44.72
N GLY A 254 21.22 0.24 45.60
CA GLY A 254 21.54 0.00 47.00
C GLY A 254 20.33 -0.08 47.91
N LEU A 255 20.64 -0.18 49.19
CA LEU A 255 19.69 -0.13 50.29
C LEU A 255 20.19 0.84 51.36
N PHE A 256 19.26 1.39 52.12
CA PHE A 256 19.54 2.33 53.19
C PHE A 256 18.55 2.17 54.33
N TYR A 257 19.08 2.08 55.54
CA TYR A 257 18.28 2.01 56.75
C TYR A 257 17.90 3.42 57.21
N THR A 258 16.61 3.71 57.30
CA THR A 258 16.11 5.06 57.57
C THR A 258 16.46 5.58 58.96
N GLY A 259 16.81 4.70 59.90
CA GLY A 259 16.72 5.03 61.32
C GLY A 259 15.26 5.17 61.76
N ASN A 260 15.06 5.45 63.04
CA ASN A 260 13.74 5.62 63.59
C ASN A 260 13.14 6.95 63.12
N LEU A 261 11.91 6.90 62.60
CA LEU A 261 11.19 8.04 62.08
C LEU A 261 10.06 8.43 63.04
N THR A 262 9.97 9.72 63.37
CA THR A 262 8.91 10.31 64.20
C THR A 262 7.87 11.08 63.39
N ASP A 263 8.25 11.50 62.19
CA ASP A 263 7.46 12.34 61.29
C ASP A 263 7.52 11.81 59.85
N ARG A 264 6.54 12.23 59.03
CA ARG A 264 6.54 11.89 57.61
C ARG A 264 7.82 12.39 56.96
N THR A 265 8.56 11.48 56.36
CA THR A 265 9.87 11.75 55.77
C THR A 265 9.89 11.28 54.32
N THR A 266 10.37 12.12 53.42
CA THR A 266 10.55 11.78 52.00
C THR A 266 12.03 11.57 51.71
N TYR A 267 12.37 10.48 51.04
CA TYR A 267 13.70 10.15 50.57
C TYR A 267 13.76 10.30 49.06
N THR A 268 14.65 11.15 48.57
CA THR A 268 14.82 11.43 47.15
C THR A 268 16.18 10.95 46.67
N ILE A 269 16.24 10.40 45.46
CA ILE A 269 17.49 10.04 44.79
C ILE A 269 17.53 10.60 43.37
N THR A 270 18.68 11.15 42.99
CA THR A 270 18.94 11.62 41.63
C THR A 270 20.15 10.91 41.06
N CYS A 271 20.00 10.29 39.90
CA CYS A 271 21.07 9.56 39.22
C CYS A 271 21.45 10.23 37.91
N TYR A 272 22.74 10.18 37.58
CA TYR A 272 23.37 10.85 36.44
C TYR A 272 24.11 9.83 35.58
N ASN A 273 24.18 10.05 34.27
CA ASN A 273 25.10 9.31 33.40
C ASN A 273 26.57 9.77 33.61
N SER A 274 27.52 9.05 33.02
CA SER A 274 28.97 9.29 33.21
C SER A 274 29.44 10.70 32.85
N ASN A 275 28.70 11.38 31.97
CA ASN A 275 29.05 12.71 31.47
C ASN A 275 28.18 13.81 32.09
N ASN A 276 27.36 13.47 33.10
CA ASN A 276 26.37 14.33 33.75
C ASN A 276 25.40 15.06 32.80
N SER A 277 25.28 14.60 31.56
CA SER A 277 24.45 15.21 30.51
C SER A 277 23.00 14.74 30.54
N SER A 278 22.71 13.65 31.25
CA SER A 278 21.37 13.11 31.45
C SER A 278 21.20 12.70 32.91
N PHE A 279 20.06 13.06 33.50
CA PHE A 279 19.74 12.71 34.88
C PHE A 279 18.24 12.42 35.05
N ARG A 280 17.91 11.63 36.07
CA ARG A 280 16.53 11.43 36.55
C ARG A 280 16.51 11.42 38.07
N SER A 281 15.37 11.82 38.62
CA SER A 281 15.10 11.84 40.04
C SER A 281 13.83 11.07 40.33
N ASP A 282 13.81 10.38 41.47
CA ASP A 282 12.63 9.73 42.02
C ASP A 282 12.61 9.86 43.54
N SER A 283 11.45 9.72 44.17
CA SER A 283 11.27 9.91 45.61
C SER A 283 10.22 8.98 46.21
N VAL A 284 10.48 8.51 47.43
CA VAL A 284 9.54 7.73 48.23
C VAL A 284 9.25 8.44 49.55
N ALA A 285 7.96 8.57 49.89
CA ALA A 285 7.53 9.16 51.15
C ALA A 285 7.05 8.08 52.13
N ILE A 286 7.60 8.10 53.34
CA ILE A 286 7.23 7.20 54.43
C ILE A 286 6.34 7.97 55.40
N ASN A 287 5.11 7.51 55.57
CA ASN A 287 4.16 8.06 56.52
C ASN A 287 4.43 7.48 57.90
N VAL A 288 4.44 8.34 58.92
CA VAL A 288 4.54 7.92 60.32
C VAL A 288 3.22 8.23 61.01
N SER A 289 2.62 7.22 61.63
CA SER A 289 1.42 7.40 62.46
C SER A 289 1.74 8.32 63.63
N ARG A 290 0.79 9.18 64.02
CA ARG A 290 0.98 10.08 65.17
C ARG A 290 1.37 9.29 66.42
N GLN A 291 2.29 9.86 67.20
CA GLN A 291 2.67 9.33 68.50
C GLN A 291 1.41 9.02 69.32
N PRO A 292 1.28 7.82 69.93
CA PRO A 292 0.25 7.60 70.93
C PRO A 292 0.41 8.66 72.01
N ALA A 293 -0.63 9.47 72.25
CA ALA A 293 -0.61 10.42 73.34
C ALA A 293 -0.30 9.62 74.62
N VAL A 294 0.84 9.91 75.24
CA VAL A 294 1.09 9.43 76.60
C VAL A 294 -0.03 10.05 77.41
N ALA A 295 -0.94 9.21 77.92
CA ALA A 295 -1.86 9.64 78.96
C ALA A 295 -0.99 10.09 80.13
N GLN A 296 -0.71 11.39 80.22
CA GLN A 296 -0.18 11.98 81.44
C GLN A 296 -1.24 11.75 82.50
N SER A 297 -1.04 10.73 83.32
CA SER A 297 -1.71 10.60 84.60
C SER A 297 -1.27 11.80 85.44
N ASN A 298 -1.96 12.93 85.29
CA ASN A 298 -1.94 14.00 86.26
C ASN A 298 -2.54 13.43 87.54
N ILE A 299 -1.68 12.91 88.42
CA ILE A 299 -2.05 12.60 89.80
C ILE A 299 -2.21 13.93 90.50
N THR A 300 -3.39 14.54 90.37
CA THR A 300 -3.86 15.51 91.35
C THR A 300 -4.41 14.70 92.51
N ALA A 301 -3.77 14.76 93.67
CA ALA A 301 -4.28 14.17 94.89
C ALA A 301 -5.59 14.87 95.29
N SER A 302 -6.73 14.26 94.97
CA SER A 302 -8.03 14.61 95.52
C SER A 302 -8.35 13.64 96.65
N THR A 303 -8.25 14.12 97.88
CA THR A 303 -8.82 13.47 99.06
C THR A 303 -10.34 13.56 98.98
N SER A 304 -11.02 12.47 98.61
CA SER A 304 -12.30 12.04 99.22
C SER A 304 -12.84 10.77 98.55
N LEU A 305 -13.17 9.80 99.40
CA LEU A 305 -13.88 8.54 99.10
C LEU A 305 -15.41 8.73 99.33
N PRO A 306 -16.28 7.78 98.91
CA PRO A 306 -17.48 8.02 98.09
C PRO A 306 -18.81 8.01 98.89
N PRO A 307 -19.98 7.99 98.20
CA PRO A 307 -20.71 6.72 98.21
C PRO A 307 -21.38 6.30 96.88
N ILE A 308 -21.80 5.04 96.91
CA ILE A 308 -22.26 4.11 95.87
C ILE A 308 -23.72 4.40 95.44
N SER A 309 -24.08 4.22 94.15
CA SER A 309 -25.30 3.48 93.70
C SER A 309 -25.53 3.43 92.16
N GLN A 310 -25.61 2.18 91.67
CA GLN A 310 -26.54 1.59 90.67
C GLN A 310 -26.66 1.97 89.17
N THR A 311 -26.69 0.86 88.39
CA THR A 311 -27.50 0.49 87.20
C THR A 311 -27.14 0.97 85.78
N ALA A 312 -26.58 0.02 85.02
CA ALA A 312 -27.01 -0.53 83.71
C ALA A 312 -27.57 0.40 82.60
N ALA A 313 -26.94 0.37 81.41
CA ALA A 313 -27.53 -0.15 80.15
C ALA A 313 -26.59 0.06 78.94
N LEU A 314 -26.47 -0.97 78.09
CA LEU A 314 -25.98 -0.93 76.70
C LEU A 314 -27.08 -0.39 75.77
N PRO A 315 -26.75 0.24 74.61
CA PRO A 315 -26.80 -0.52 73.35
C PRO A 315 -25.83 -0.11 72.20
N ILE A 316 -25.28 -1.16 71.57
CA ILE A 316 -25.13 -1.54 70.13
C ILE A 316 -25.02 -0.44 69.02
N PRO A 317 -24.09 -0.62 68.03
CA PRO A 317 -23.81 0.31 66.92
C PRO A 317 -24.60 0.04 65.62
N ASN A 318 -24.72 1.06 64.76
CA ASN A 318 -25.14 0.89 63.37
C ASN A 318 -24.02 1.28 62.39
N LYS A 319 -23.45 0.26 61.73
CA LYS A 319 -22.51 0.35 60.60
C LYS A 319 -23.33 0.24 59.31
N LYS A 320 -23.30 1.28 58.46
CA LYS A 320 -23.88 1.22 57.10
C LYS A 320 -22.75 0.97 56.10
N LEU A 321 -22.75 -0.22 55.52
CA LEU A 321 -21.93 -0.64 54.38
C LEU A 321 -22.78 -0.44 53.12
N SER A 322 -22.20 0.13 52.07
CA SER A 322 -22.78 0.14 50.72
C SER A 322 -21.64 0.03 49.72
N SER A 323 -21.58 -1.13 49.07
CA SER A 323 -20.87 -1.43 47.83
C SER A 323 -21.93 -2.03 46.92
N ASN A 324 -22.06 -1.56 45.68
CA ASN A 324 -22.71 -2.31 44.61
C ASN A 324 -22.07 -1.93 43.27
N LYS A 325 -21.65 -2.96 42.52
CA LYS A 325 -21.16 -2.96 41.14
C LYS A 325 -21.81 -4.15 40.45
N GLU A 326 -22.55 -3.92 39.36
CA GLU A 326 -22.89 -4.90 38.31
C GLU A 326 -22.99 -4.12 36.99
N THR A 327 -22.18 -4.35 35.95
CA THR A 327 -22.05 -5.43 34.94
C THR A 327 -23.27 -5.65 34.03
N SER A 328 -22.97 -5.61 32.72
CA SER A 328 -23.79 -5.62 31.51
C SER A 328 -24.35 -6.98 31.10
N ALA A 329 -25.48 -7.01 30.39
CA ALA A 329 -25.88 -8.12 29.51
C ALA A 329 -26.64 -7.63 28.25
N ASN A 330 -26.29 -8.22 27.11
CA ASN A 330 -26.80 -7.99 25.76
C ASN A 330 -28.21 -8.57 25.56
N ALA A 331 -28.97 -7.98 24.62
CA ALA A 331 -30.21 -8.54 24.09
C ALA A 331 -30.08 -8.83 22.58
N ALA A 332 -30.57 -10.01 22.19
CA ALA A 332 -30.56 -10.55 20.84
C ALA A 332 -31.69 -9.95 19.97
N THR A 333 -31.38 -9.71 18.70
CA THR A 333 -32.33 -9.36 17.64
C THR A 333 -32.74 -10.61 16.86
N ALA A 334 -34.04 -10.80 16.65
CA ALA A 334 -34.59 -11.85 15.79
C ALA A 334 -35.16 -11.20 14.51
N ALA A 335 -34.66 -11.62 13.35
CA ALA A 335 -35.21 -11.28 12.04
C ALA A 335 -35.68 -12.57 11.34
N ILE A 336 -36.87 -12.51 10.76
CA ILE A 336 -37.56 -13.62 10.11
C ILE A 336 -37.14 -13.61 8.63
N ASP A 337 -36.31 -14.57 8.25
CA ASP A 337 -35.73 -14.74 6.92
C ASP A 337 -36.67 -15.56 6.01
N LEU A 338 -37.17 -14.96 4.94
CA LEU A 338 -37.78 -15.69 3.81
C LEU A 338 -36.67 -16.16 2.87
N GLY A 339 -35.93 -17.16 3.33
CA GLY A 339 -34.82 -17.80 2.63
C GLY A 339 -35.30 -18.66 1.46
N ILE A 340 -35.44 -18.05 0.28
CA ILE A 340 -35.52 -18.78 -0.99
C ILE A 340 -34.38 -18.30 -1.90
N PHE A 341 -33.33 -19.13 -1.93
CA PHE A 341 -32.08 -19.08 -2.71
C PHE A 341 -30.94 -18.21 -2.18
N THR A 342 -30.29 -18.65 -1.10
CA THR A 342 -28.95 -18.22 -0.70
C THR A 342 -27.87 -19.13 -1.31
N ASN A 343 -26.97 -18.53 -2.08
CA ASN A 343 -25.56 -18.89 -2.37
C ASN A 343 -25.12 -20.37 -2.50
N SER A 344 -26.01 -21.30 -2.88
CA SER A 344 -25.62 -22.66 -3.26
C SER A 344 -25.39 -22.75 -4.76
N ILE A 345 -24.31 -23.44 -5.17
CA ILE A 345 -23.99 -23.77 -6.58
C ILE A 345 -25.20 -24.41 -7.28
N ILE A 346 -26.02 -25.16 -6.53
CA ILE A 346 -27.24 -25.80 -7.03
C ILE A 346 -28.32 -24.75 -7.38
N GLY A 347 -28.42 -23.66 -6.62
CA GLY A 347 -29.34 -22.55 -6.91
C GLY A 347 -28.97 -21.82 -8.20
N TRP A 348 -27.66 -21.60 -8.42
CA TRP A 348 -27.15 -21.03 -9.66
C TRP A 348 -27.33 -21.97 -10.87
N LEU A 349 -27.21 -23.29 -10.67
CA LEU A 349 -27.49 -24.26 -11.74
C LEU A 349 -28.97 -24.25 -12.13
N ILE A 350 -29.89 -24.17 -11.16
CA ILE A 350 -31.33 -24.11 -11.44
C ILE A 350 -31.70 -22.82 -12.18
N THR A 351 -31.13 -21.67 -11.81
CA THR A 351 -31.38 -20.40 -12.52
C THR A 351 -30.82 -20.42 -13.94
N ILE A 352 -29.63 -20.97 -14.17
CA ILE A 352 -29.04 -21.11 -15.52
C ILE A 352 -29.90 -22.04 -16.40
N VAL A 353 -30.37 -23.17 -15.87
CA VAL A 353 -31.24 -24.09 -16.61
C VAL A 353 -32.57 -23.42 -16.98
N LEU A 354 -33.13 -22.61 -16.09
CA LEU A 354 -34.39 -21.89 -16.32
C LEU A 354 -34.23 -20.80 -17.40
N ILE A 355 -33.09 -20.10 -17.43
CA ILE A 355 -32.74 -19.14 -18.48
C ILE A 355 -32.56 -19.82 -19.85
N LEU A 356 -31.87 -20.97 -19.90
CA LEU A 356 -31.68 -21.71 -21.16
C LEU A 356 -32.99 -22.23 -21.76
N LEU A 357 -33.92 -22.71 -20.92
CA LEU A 357 -35.25 -23.13 -21.37
C LEU A 357 -36.06 -21.96 -21.95
N ILE A 358 -35.96 -20.77 -21.35
CA ILE A 358 -36.61 -19.55 -21.87
C ILE A 358 -36.03 -19.17 -23.24
N ILE A 359 -34.70 -19.23 -23.42
CA ILE A 359 -34.05 -18.92 -24.72
C ILE A 359 -34.49 -19.90 -25.82
N ILE A 360 -34.58 -21.19 -25.52
CA ILE A 360 -35.04 -22.21 -26.46
C ILE A 360 -36.51 -21.99 -26.85
N LEU A 361 -37.36 -21.64 -25.87
CA LEU A 361 -38.76 -21.29 -26.13
C LEU A 361 -38.90 -20.07 -27.02
N ILE A 362 -38.13 -19.01 -26.77
CA ILE A 362 -38.14 -17.78 -27.58
C ILE A 362 -37.70 -18.08 -29.02
N ARG A 363 -36.61 -18.85 -29.19
CA ARG A 363 -36.12 -19.24 -30.51
C ARG A 363 -37.16 -20.05 -31.31
N ASN A 364 -37.83 -21.00 -30.65
CA ASN A 364 -38.88 -21.81 -31.28
C ASN A 364 -40.12 -20.96 -31.65
N ILE A 365 -40.44 -19.94 -30.86
CA ILE A 365 -41.54 -18.99 -31.18
C ILE A 365 -41.16 -18.12 -32.39
N ILE A 366 -39.91 -17.67 -32.50
CA ILE A 366 -39.43 -16.87 -33.64
C ILE A 366 -39.43 -17.70 -34.93
N GLU A 367 -38.88 -18.92 -34.89
CA GLU A 367 -38.86 -19.83 -36.05
C GLU A 367 -40.28 -20.21 -36.52
N ARG A 368 -41.25 -20.32 -35.60
CA ARG A 368 -42.66 -20.52 -35.98
C ARG A 368 -43.25 -19.27 -36.63
N ARG A 369 -42.92 -18.05 -36.20
CA ARG A 369 -43.42 -16.82 -36.84
C ARG A 369 -42.89 -16.64 -38.26
N GLU A 370 -41.64 -17.00 -38.53
CA GLU A 370 -41.08 -16.94 -39.89
C GLU A 370 -41.78 -17.92 -40.85
N LYS A 371 -42.10 -19.14 -40.38
CA LYS A 371 -42.82 -20.13 -41.21
C LYS A 371 -44.27 -19.71 -41.52
N THR A 372 -44.94 -19.00 -40.61
CA THR A 372 -46.31 -18.50 -40.84
C THR A 372 -46.32 -17.31 -41.82
N ASN A 373 -45.29 -16.45 -41.80
CA ASN A 373 -45.19 -15.31 -42.74
C ASN A 373 -44.89 -15.74 -44.18
N ILE A 374 -44.17 -16.84 -44.40
CA ILE A 374 -43.86 -17.35 -45.75
C ILE A 374 -45.09 -18.02 -46.40
N SER A 375 -46.06 -18.47 -45.62
CA SER A 375 -47.29 -19.12 -46.14
C SER A 375 -48.42 -18.14 -46.48
N ALA A 376 -48.28 -16.84 -46.15
CA ALA A 376 -49.28 -15.80 -46.43
C ALA A 376 -48.97 -14.96 -47.68
N VAL A 377 -47.84 -15.22 -48.37
CA VAL A 377 -47.37 -14.47 -49.56
C VAL A 377 -47.38 -15.35 -50.82
N LYS A 378 -48.11 -16.47 -50.81
CA LYS A 378 -48.20 -17.38 -51.96
C LYS A 378 -49.63 -17.56 -52.45
#